data_AF-A0A1T1CMB4-F1
#
_entry.id   AF-A0A1T1CMB4-F1
#
_cell.length_a   1.000
_cell.length_b   1.000
_cell.length_c   1.000
_cell.angle_alpha   90.00
_cell.angle_beta   90.00
_cell.angle_gamma   90.00
#
_symmetry.space_group_name_H-M   'P 1'
#
loop_
_entity.id
_entity.type
_entity.pdbx_description
1 polymer ?
#
loop_
_entity_poly.entity_id
_entity_poly.type
_entity_poly.pdbx_seq_one_letter_code
_entity_poly.pdbx_strand_id
1 'polypeptide(L)'
;MKKKVLDVDVHNSSEIYIKKLFNEHYRSLVQYSNRFLSIEEGEDLVQDVFINLWEKQTTFPDELHLKLYLYKAVRNKCYNVIKHNLVKNKYATTAIQSLEDDDLFLKHVLEEDIVSQLYKAIEGLPDRKKEIIKLSLKGLKNTEIAVELGIQLQTVKTLKSQSYKILREQFQDLEAIIYFLLV
;
A
#
# COMPACT_ATOMS: atom_id res chain seq x y z
N MET A 1 22.19 45.98 -23.12
CA MET A 1 22.13 44.50 -23.04
C MET A 1 21.49 44.10 -21.72
N LYS A 2 20.21 43.70 -21.71
CA LYS A 2 19.52 43.19 -20.51
C LYS A 2 19.71 41.67 -20.46
N LYS A 3 20.22 41.16 -19.33
CA LYS A 3 20.27 39.72 -19.01
C LYS A 3 18.83 39.17 -19.00
N LYS A 4 18.57 38.17 -19.83
CA LYS A 4 17.34 37.37 -19.80
C LYS A 4 17.54 36.32 -18.71
N VAL A 5 16.91 36.54 -17.56
CA VAL A 5 16.83 35.56 -16.47
C VAL A 5 16.02 34.37 -17.00
N LEU A 6 16.62 33.18 -16.93
CA LEU A 6 15.95 31.91 -17.20
C LEU A 6 15.13 31.54 -15.96
N ASP A 7 13.91 32.07 -15.90
CA ASP A 7 12.84 31.50 -15.06
C ASP A 7 12.38 30.21 -15.73
N VAL A 8 13.15 29.13 -15.59
CA VAL A 8 12.66 27.77 -15.86
C VAL A 8 12.02 27.26 -14.58
N ASP A 9 10.85 27.84 -14.33
CA ASP A 9 9.63 27.25 -13.80
C ASP A 9 9.79 26.00 -12.91
N VAL A 10 10.08 26.23 -11.63
CA VAL A 10 10.06 25.20 -10.58
C VAL A 10 8.67 24.54 -10.48
N HIS A 11 7.61 25.26 -10.86
CA HIS A 11 6.24 24.74 -10.89
C HIS A 11 6.06 23.62 -11.92
N ASN A 12 6.60 23.79 -13.12
CA ASN A 12 6.48 22.84 -14.22
C ASN A 12 7.12 21.48 -13.89
N SER A 13 8.21 21.47 -13.11
CA SER A 13 8.87 20.22 -12.69
C SER A 13 8.04 19.40 -11.70
N SER A 14 7.33 20.07 -10.79
CA SER A 14 6.44 19.42 -9.82
C SER A 14 5.18 18.83 -10.47
N GLU A 15 4.60 19.55 -11.42
CA GLU A 15 3.44 19.11 -12.20
C GLU A 15 3.76 17.86 -13.04
N ILE A 16 4.90 17.88 -13.76
CA ILE A 16 5.36 16.74 -14.56
C ILE A 16 5.58 15.51 -13.67
N TYR A 17 6.16 15.71 -12.49
CA TYR A 17 6.39 14.63 -11.54
C TYR A 17 5.08 14.01 -11.03
N ILE A 18 4.14 14.82 -10.53
CA ILE A 18 2.86 14.30 -10.03
C ILE A 18 2.05 13.63 -11.14
N LYS A 19 2.03 14.21 -12.35
CA LYS A 19 1.33 13.61 -13.49
C LYS A 19 1.89 12.24 -13.85
N LYS A 20 3.22 12.06 -13.77
CA LYS A 20 3.86 10.76 -13.95
C LYS A 20 3.40 9.77 -12.87
N LEU A 21 3.43 10.16 -11.61
CA LEU A 21 2.99 9.31 -10.50
C LEU A 21 1.51 8.92 -10.61
N PHE A 22 0.66 9.85 -11.02
CA PHE A 22 -0.75 9.61 -11.27
C PHE A 22 -0.92 8.52 -12.33
N ASN A 23 -0.29 8.69 -13.49
CA ASN A 23 -0.38 7.71 -14.58
C ASN A 23 0.15 6.32 -14.18
N GLU A 24 1.18 6.26 -13.34
CA GLU A 24 1.81 5.01 -12.90
C GLU A 24 1.01 4.27 -11.83
N HIS A 25 0.27 4.96 -10.97
CA HIS A 25 -0.35 4.34 -9.78
C HIS A 25 -1.88 4.42 -9.73
N TYR A 26 -2.52 5.30 -10.50
CA TYR A 26 -3.96 5.56 -10.42
C TYR A 26 -4.78 4.27 -10.53
N ARG A 27 -4.55 3.47 -11.58
CA ARG A 27 -5.33 2.26 -11.86
C ARG A 27 -5.24 1.23 -10.72
N SER A 28 -4.05 0.99 -10.18
CA SER A 28 -3.84 0.05 -9.07
C SER A 28 -4.49 0.57 -7.79
N LEU A 29 -4.37 1.87 -7.49
CA LEU A 29 -5.00 2.47 -6.33
C LEU A 29 -6.54 2.45 -6.40
N VAL A 30 -7.13 2.65 -7.58
CA VAL A 30 -8.58 2.50 -7.80
C VAL A 30 -9.00 1.04 -7.65
N GLN A 31 -8.24 0.10 -8.20
CA GLN A 31 -8.53 -1.32 -8.01
C GLN A 31 -8.46 -1.73 -6.53
N TYR A 32 -7.52 -1.16 -5.77
CA TYR A 32 -7.42 -1.36 -4.34
C TYR A 32 -8.62 -0.78 -3.57
N SER A 33 -9.05 0.45 -3.88
CA SER A 33 -10.19 1.09 -3.21
C SER A 33 -11.53 0.39 -3.51
N ASN A 34 -11.68 -0.20 -4.70
CA ASN A 34 -12.87 -0.93 -5.13
C ASN A 34 -13.15 -2.23 -4.34
N ARG A 35 -12.18 -2.68 -3.53
CA ARG A 35 -12.41 -3.78 -2.57
C ARG A 35 -13.31 -3.36 -1.40
N PHE A 36 -13.44 -2.04 -1.21
CA PHE A 36 -14.08 -1.43 -0.06
C PHE A 36 -15.25 -0.52 -0.45
N LEU A 37 -15.17 0.09 -1.63
CA LEU A 37 -16.10 1.10 -2.13
C LEU A 37 -16.60 0.76 -3.54
N SER A 38 -17.60 1.50 -4.01
CA SER A 38 -17.99 1.47 -5.42
C SER A 38 -16.88 2.04 -6.32
N ILE A 39 -16.94 1.74 -7.63
CA ILE A 39 -15.94 2.21 -8.61
C ILE A 39 -15.88 3.74 -8.63
N GLU A 40 -17.03 4.41 -8.66
CA GLU A 40 -17.12 5.87 -8.67
C GLU A 40 -16.49 6.49 -7.42
N GLU A 41 -16.84 5.99 -6.23
CA GLU A 41 -16.25 6.44 -4.96
C GLU A 41 -14.73 6.16 -4.93
N GLY A 42 -14.29 5.05 -5.52
CA GLY A 42 -12.89 4.67 -5.60
C GLY A 42 -12.07 5.62 -6.49
N GLU A 43 -12.60 6.01 -7.65
CA GLU A 43 -11.99 6.95 -8.59
C GLU A 43 -11.85 8.34 -7.97
N ASP A 44 -12.94 8.88 -7.43
CA ASP A 44 -12.97 10.20 -6.78
C ASP A 44 -11.97 10.27 -5.63
N LEU A 45 -11.96 9.25 -4.78
CA LEU A 45 -11.08 9.16 -3.63
C LEU A 45 -9.60 9.14 -4.01
N VAL A 46 -9.23 8.36 -5.04
CA VAL A 46 -7.84 8.28 -5.50
C VAL A 46 -7.42 9.60 -6.14
N GLN A 47 -8.30 10.24 -6.91
CA GLN A 47 -8.03 11.55 -7.50
C GLN A 47 -7.74 12.59 -6.41
N ASP A 48 -8.56 12.59 -5.35
CA ASP A 48 -8.37 13.37 -4.15
C ASP A 48 -7.01 13.14 -3.47
N VAL A 49 -6.53 11.89 -3.41
CA VAL A 49 -5.20 11.59 -2.83
C VAL A 49 -4.09 12.26 -3.63
N PHE A 50 -4.17 12.25 -4.95
CA PHE A 50 -3.18 12.90 -5.82
C PHE A 50 -3.25 14.42 -5.77
N ILE A 51 -4.45 15.01 -5.67
CA ILE A 51 -4.63 16.45 -5.44
C ILE A 51 -3.95 16.85 -4.13
N ASN A 52 -4.24 16.12 -3.05
CA ASN A 52 -3.61 16.37 -1.75
C ASN A 52 -2.08 16.19 -1.79
N LEU A 53 -1.59 15.23 -2.57
CA LEU A 53 -0.15 14.99 -2.73
C LEU A 53 0.53 16.18 -3.45
N TRP A 54 -0.11 16.69 -4.51
CA TRP A 54 0.34 17.88 -5.22
C TRP A 54 0.37 19.10 -4.30
N GLU A 55 -0.74 19.40 -3.62
CA GLU A 55 -0.87 20.59 -2.78
C GLU A 55 0.16 20.63 -1.65
N LYS A 56 0.43 19.47 -1.05
CA LYS A 56 1.40 19.36 0.05
C LYS A 56 2.86 19.32 -0.42
N GLN A 57 3.11 19.23 -1.73
CA GLN A 57 4.44 19.08 -2.33
C GLN A 57 5.32 18.08 -1.57
N THR A 58 4.72 16.96 -1.15
CA THR A 58 5.39 16.02 -0.26
C THR A 58 6.52 15.32 -1.02
N THR A 59 7.72 15.36 -0.46
CA THR A 59 8.88 14.66 -1.01
C THR A 59 9.06 13.31 -0.32
N PHE A 60 9.52 12.33 -1.09
CA PHE A 60 9.80 10.99 -0.58
C PHE A 60 11.26 10.63 -0.85
N PRO A 61 11.91 9.92 0.09
CA PRO A 61 13.30 9.50 -0.08
C PRO A 61 13.49 8.52 -1.24
N ASP A 62 12.47 7.74 -1.58
CA ASP A 62 12.45 6.83 -2.73
C ASP A 62 11.01 6.52 -3.19
N GLU A 63 10.88 5.80 -4.32
CA GLU A 63 9.60 5.39 -4.91
C GLU A 63 8.78 4.46 -3.99
N LEU A 64 9.46 3.69 -3.14
CA LEU A 64 8.80 2.78 -2.21
C LEU A 64 8.04 3.58 -1.14
N HIS A 65 8.67 4.57 -0.51
CA HIS A 65 8.03 5.42 0.49
C HIS A 65 6.85 6.20 -0.08
N LEU A 66 6.94 6.65 -1.34
CA LEU A 66 5.82 7.23 -2.06
C LEU A 66 4.65 6.25 -2.18
N LYS A 67 4.89 5.02 -2.67
CA LYS A 67 3.85 4.00 -2.80
C LYS A 67 3.20 3.68 -1.45
N LEU A 68 3.99 3.52 -0.39
CA LEU A 68 3.50 3.30 0.98
C LEU A 68 2.54 4.42 1.41
N TYR A 69 2.95 5.67 1.16
CA TYR A 69 2.12 6.82 1.45
C TYR A 69 0.80 6.79 0.67
N LEU A 70 0.85 6.52 -0.63
CA LEU A 70 -0.34 6.46 -1.50
C LEU A 70 -1.34 5.39 -1.02
N TYR A 71 -0.89 4.16 -0.79
CA TYR A 71 -1.78 3.09 -0.30
C TYR A 71 -2.34 3.38 1.08
N LYS A 72 -1.53 3.94 1.99
CA LYS A 72 -2.00 4.35 3.31
C LYS A 72 -3.04 5.47 3.22
N ALA A 73 -2.82 6.46 2.36
CA ALA A 73 -3.74 7.56 2.15
C ALA A 73 -5.08 7.07 1.58
N VAL A 74 -5.04 6.17 0.58
CA VAL A 74 -6.24 5.55 0.00
C VAL A 74 -6.98 4.71 1.04
N ARG A 75 -6.30 3.80 1.75
CA ARG A 75 -6.91 3.00 2.83
C ARG A 75 -7.61 3.86 3.87
N ASN A 76 -6.94 4.92 4.33
CA ASN A 76 -7.48 5.82 5.34
C ASN A 76 -8.72 6.57 4.83
N LYS A 77 -8.71 7.02 3.57
CA LYS A 77 -9.91 7.62 2.98
C LYS A 77 -11.03 6.59 2.79
N CYS A 78 -10.74 5.35 2.39
CA CYS A 78 -11.75 4.30 2.26
C CYS A 78 -12.42 4.04 3.60
N TYR A 79 -11.61 3.94 4.66
CA TYR A 79 -12.11 3.83 6.02
C TYR A 79 -13.02 5.00 6.41
N ASN A 80 -12.62 6.24 6.10
CA ASN A 80 -13.43 7.42 6.40
C ASN A 80 -14.76 7.42 5.64
N VAL A 81 -14.78 7.00 4.37
CA VAL A 81 -16.02 6.88 3.57
C VAL A 81 -16.93 5.82 4.16
N ILE A 82 -16.41 4.63 4.47
CA ILE A 82 -17.21 3.55 5.08
C ILE A 82 -17.76 4.01 6.43
N LYS A 83 -16.93 4.61 7.28
CA LYS A 83 -17.35 5.16 8.57
C LYS A 83 -18.45 6.19 8.40
N HIS A 84 -18.30 7.13 7.48
CA HIS A 84 -19.32 8.14 7.19
C HIS A 84 -20.63 7.51 6.70
N ASN A 85 -20.56 6.49 5.85
CA ASN A 85 -21.74 5.77 5.36
C ASN A 85 -22.44 4.98 6.48
N LEU A 86 -21.70 4.33 7.38
CA LEU A 86 -22.23 3.66 8.57
C LEU A 86 -22.92 4.66 9.51
N VAL A 87 -22.27 5.79 9.78
CA VAL A 87 -22.81 6.88 10.59
C VAL A 87 -24.10 7.43 9.96
N LYS A 88 -24.12 7.69 8.65
CA LYS A 88 -25.30 8.19 7.92
C LYS A 88 -26.46 7.20 7.99
N ASN A 89 -26.19 5.91 7.79
CA ASN A 89 -27.19 4.84 7.93
C ASN A 89 -27.71 4.69 9.38
N LYS A 90 -26.89 4.97 10.39
CA LYS A 90 -27.30 5.00 11.81
C LYS A 90 -28.00 6.28 12.25
N TYR A 91 -27.72 7.45 11.69
CA TYR A 91 -28.58 8.61 11.93
C TYR A 91 -29.98 8.41 11.35
N ALA A 92 -30.10 7.61 10.28
CA ALA A 92 -31.38 7.10 9.81
C ALA A 92 -31.98 6.02 10.75
N THR A 93 -31.18 5.41 11.64
CA THR A 93 -31.55 4.29 12.52
C THR A 93 -30.92 4.44 13.92
N THR A 94 -31.54 5.24 14.78
CA THR A 94 -31.05 5.80 16.07
C THR A 94 -30.17 4.88 16.96
N ALA A 95 -28.84 5.08 17.02
CA ALA A 95 -27.97 4.67 18.16
C ALA A 95 -26.54 5.24 18.06
N ILE A 96 -26.04 5.91 19.12
CA ILE A 96 -24.71 6.58 19.17
C ILE A 96 -23.60 5.70 19.80
N GLN A 97 -23.94 4.70 20.62
CA GLN A 97 -22.95 3.83 21.28
C GLN A 97 -22.26 2.82 20.36
N SER A 98 -22.83 2.53 19.20
CA SER A 98 -22.36 1.49 18.29
C SER A 98 -21.29 1.99 17.30
N LEU A 99 -20.83 3.24 17.41
CA LEU A 99 -19.85 3.81 16.48
C LEU A 99 -18.42 3.44 16.80
N GLU A 100 -18.05 3.33 18.08
CA GLU A 100 -16.69 2.96 18.50
C GLU A 100 -16.41 1.47 18.27
N ASP A 101 -17.40 0.62 18.57
CA ASP A 101 -17.31 -0.83 18.33
C ASP A 101 -17.24 -1.16 16.84
N ASP A 102 -18.01 -0.45 15.99
CA ASP A 102 -17.94 -0.61 14.54
C ASP A 102 -16.62 -0.09 13.95
N ASP A 103 -16.05 0.99 14.49
CA ASP A 103 -14.73 1.53 14.08
C ASP A 103 -13.64 0.46 14.32
N LEU A 104 -13.66 -0.13 15.51
CA LEU A 104 -12.75 -1.19 15.91
C LEU A 104 -12.96 -2.45 15.04
N PHE A 105 -14.22 -2.88 14.89
CA PHE A 105 -14.58 -4.04 14.08
C PHE A 105 -14.20 -3.86 12.60
N LEU A 106 -14.52 -2.72 12.00
CA LEU A 106 -14.20 -2.42 10.61
C LEU A 106 -12.69 -2.38 10.39
N LYS A 107 -11.93 -1.78 11.32
CA LYS A 107 -10.48 -1.81 11.30
C LYS A 107 -9.94 -3.24 11.37
N HIS A 108 -10.49 -4.07 12.24
CA HIS A 108 -10.12 -5.48 12.35
C HIS A 108 -10.44 -6.28 11.08
N VAL A 109 -11.62 -6.11 10.49
CA VAL A 109 -12.02 -6.78 9.24
C VAL A 109 -11.11 -6.38 8.08
N LEU A 110 -10.79 -5.09 7.96
CA LEU A 110 -9.84 -4.58 6.97
C LEU A 110 -8.43 -5.16 7.16
N GLU A 111 -7.98 -5.31 8.42
CA GLU A 111 -6.68 -5.90 8.74
C GLU A 111 -6.65 -7.41 8.49
N GLU A 112 -7.70 -8.14 8.86
CA GLU A 112 -7.82 -9.58 8.62
C GLU A 112 -7.85 -9.93 7.14
N ASP A 113 -8.57 -9.16 6.31
CA ASP A 113 -8.64 -9.39 4.87
C ASP A 113 -7.25 -9.22 4.21
N ILE A 114 -6.52 -8.18 4.60
CA ILE A 114 -5.15 -7.88 4.17
C ILE A 114 -4.19 -9.02 4.56
N VAL A 115 -4.25 -9.48 5.81
CA VAL A 115 -3.40 -10.57 6.32
C VAL A 115 -3.75 -11.91 5.64
N SER A 116 -5.03 -12.19 5.45
CA SER A 116 -5.51 -13.41 4.78
C SER A 116 -5.03 -13.48 3.33
N GLN A 117 -5.10 -12.36 2.60
CA GLN A 117 -4.60 -12.27 1.24
C GLN A 117 -3.09 -12.47 1.15
N LEU A 118 -2.33 -11.92 2.09
CA LEU A 118 -0.89 -12.17 2.19
C LEU A 118 -0.56 -13.64 2.41
N TYR A 119 -1.25 -14.31 3.33
CA TYR A 119 -1.04 -15.74 3.57
C TYR A 119 -1.37 -16.58 2.33
N LYS A 120 -2.46 -16.27 1.63
CA LYS A 120 -2.79 -16.94 0.35
C LYS A 120 -1.70 -16.72 -0.71
N ALA A 121 -1.15 -15.51 -0.81
CA ALA A 121 -0.04 -15.19 -1.70
C ALA A 121 1.20 -16.05 -1.40
N ILE A 122 1.54 -16.16 -0.12
CA ILE A 122 2.68 -16.95 0.35
C ILE A 122 2.45 -18.43 0.05
N GLU A 123 1.23 -18.93 0.22
CA GLU A 123 0.89 -20.31 -0.15
C GLU A 123 0.97 -20.57 -1.66
N GLY A 124 0.86 -19.55 -2.50
CA GLY A 124 1.07 -19.63 -3.94
C GLY A 124 2.54 -19.65 -4.38
N LEU A 125 3.50 -19.42 -3.47
CA LEU A 125 4.93 -19.45 -3.81
C LEU A 125 5.46 -20.87 -4.04
N PRO A 126 6.43 -21.06 -4.95
CA PRO A 126 7.19 -22.31 -5.06
C PRO A 126 7.86 -22.69 -3.73
N ASP A 127 7.99 -23.99 -3.44
CA ASP A 127 8.31 -24.51 -2.10
C ASP A 127 9.50 -23.83 -1.42
N ARG A 128 10.66 -23.74 -2.10
CA ARG A 128 11.87 -23.08 -1.58
C ARG A 128 11.68 -21.59 -1.28
N LYS A 129 10.84 -20.90 -2.05
CA LYS A 129 10.53 -19.48 -1.89
C LYS A 129 9.53 -19.25 -0.75
N LYS A 130 8.54 -20.13 -0.64
CA LYS A 130 7.54 -20.15 0.45
C LYS A 130 8.22 -20.36 1.80
N GLU A 131 9.07 -21.37 1.90
CA GLU A 131 9.76 -21.73 3.14
C GLU A 131 10.62 -20.58 3.69
N ILE A 132 11.42 -19.93 2.83
CA ILE A 132 12.25 -18.78 3.21
C ILE A 132 11.40 -17.60 3.71
N ILE A 133 10.26 -17.32 3.06
CA ILE A 133 9.36 -16.25 3.49
C ILE A 133 8.71 -16.60 4.83
N LYS A 134 8.26 -17.84 5.04
CA LYS A 134 7.71 -18.30 6.33
C LYS A 134 8.72 -18.20 7.47
N LEU A 135 9.99 -18.52 7.23
CA LEU A 135 11.04 -18.37 8.25
C LEU A 135 11.34 -16.89 8.54
N SER A 136 11.32 -16.04 7.52
CA SER A 136 11.43 -14.59 7.70
C SER A 136 10.29 -14.04 8.56
N LEU A 137 9.06 -14.51 8.35
CA LEU A 137 7.88 -14.14 9.13
C LEU A 137 7.98 -14.54 10.60
N LYS A 138 8.73 -15.60 10.90
CA LYS A 138 9.04 -16.02 12.27
C LYS A 138 10.16 -15.20 12.92
N GLY A 139 10.67 -14.18 12.23
CA GLY A 139 11.71 -13.26 12.73
C GLY A 139 13.15 -13.72 12.50
N LEU A 140 13.38 -14.80 11.73
CA LEU A 140 14.75 -15.28 11.49
C LEU A 140 15.50 -14.32 10.55
N LYS A 141 16.74 -14.01 10.93
CA LYS A 141 17.70 -13.27 10.11
C LYS A 141 18.14 -14.12 8.93
N ASN A 142 18.57 -13.47 7.85
CA ASN A 142 19.03 -14.17 6.64
C ASN A 142 20.17 -15.16 6.92
N THR A 143 21.02 -14.88 7.92
CA THR A 143 22.09 -15.78 8.37
C THR A 143 21.54 -17.02 9.10
N GLU A 144 20.49 -16.87 9.90
CA GLU A 144 19.83 -17.97 10.59
C GLU A 144 19.06 -18.85 9.61
N ILE A 145 18.37 -18.24 8.64
CA ILE A 145 17.71 -18.96 7.54
C ILE A 145 18.72 -19.75 6.70
N ALA A 146 19.90 -19.19 6.45
CA ALA A 146 20.96 -19.87 5.70
C ALA A 146 21.44 -21.13 6.42
N VAL A 147 21.62 -21.05 7.75
CA VAL A 147 21.99 -22.17 8.62
C VAL A 147 20.88 -23.22 8.66
N GLU A 148 19.64 -22.80 8.92
CA GLU A 148 18.46 -23.68 9.01
C GLU A 148 18.24 -24.50 7.73
N LEU A 149 18.41 -23.87 6.57
CA LEU A 149 18.15 -24.47 5.27
C LEU A 149 19.40 -25.08 4.60
N GLY A 150 20.55 -25.03 5.26
CA GLY A 150 21.83 -25.54 4.73
C GLY A 150 22.25 -24.92 3.40
N ILE A 151 21.97 -23.63 3.18
CA ILE A 151 22.31 -22.91 1.93
C ILE A 151 23.12 -21.66 2.17
N GLN A 152 23.75 -21.13 1.11
CA GLN A 152 24.53 -19.90 1.22
C GLN A 152 23.63 -18.70 1.52
N LEU A 153 24.15 -17.76 2.32
CA LEU A 153 23.48 -16.49 2.63
C LEU A 153 23.07 -15.73 1.37
N GLN A 154 23.90 -15.77 0.32
CA GLN A 154 23.58 -15.12 -0.95
C GLN A 154 22.37 -15.77 -1.63
N THR A 155 22.24 -17.09 -1.56
CA THR A 155 21.07 -17.83 -2.05
C THR A 155 19.81 -17.41 -1.30
N VAL A 156 19.87 -17.22 0.02
CA VAL A 156 18.73 -16.70 0.81
C VAL A 156 18.30 -15.32 0.33
N LYS A 157 19.26 -14.39 0.15
CA LYS A 157 18.97 -13.03 -0.36
C LYS A 157 18.34 -13.05 -1.75
N THR A 158 18.88 -13.87 -2.66
CA THR A 158 18.34 -14.02 -4.02
C THR A 158 16.94 -14.59 -3.99
N LEU A 159 16.71 -15.67 -3.24
CA LEU A 159 15.40 -16.30 -3.14
C LEU A 159 14.38 -15.35 -2.50
N LYS A 160 14.73 -14.62 -1.44
CA LYS A 160 13.88 -13.56 -0.86
C LYS A 160 13.50 -12.51 -1.89
N SER A 161 14.49 -11.97 -2.62
CA SER A 161 14.25 -10.96 -3.66
C SER A 161 13.28 -11.47 -4.73
N GLN A 162 13.48 -12.70 -5.19
CA GLN A 162 12.58 -13.34 -6.16
C GLN A 162 11.19 -13.65 -5.59
N SER A 163 11.08 -14.06 -4.33
CA SER A 163 9.79 -14.26 -3.65
C SER A 163 9.03 -12.94 -3.58
N TYR A 164 9.69 -11.85 -3.19
CA TYR A 164 9.08 -10.52 -3.17
C TYR A 164 8.67 -10.05 -4.56
N LYS A 165 9.39 -10.43 -5.61
CA LYS A 165 8.95 -10.14 -6.98
C LYS A 165 7.64 -10.86 -7.32
N ILE A 166 7.54 -12.16 -7.01
CA ILE A 166 6.32 -12.95 -7.27
C ILE A 166 5.14 -12.45 -6.44
N LEU A 167 5.36 -12.19 -5.14
CA LEU A 167 4.31 -11.66 -4.26
C LEU A 167 3.81 -10.29 -4.77
N ARG A 168 4.69 -9.45 -5.32
CA ARG A 168 4.33 -8.17 -5.95
C ARG A 168 3.55 -8.35 -7.26
N GLU A 169 3.85 -9.36 -8.05
CA GLU A 169 3.13 -9.65 -9.29
C GLU A 169 1.73 -10.21 -9.03
N GLN A 170 1.55 -10.99 -7.95
CA GLN A 170 0.25 -11.54 -7.56
C GLN A 170 -0.66 -10.51 -6.86
N PHE A 171 -0.06 -9.49 -6.24
CA PHE A 171 -0.78 -8.43 -5.53
C PHE A 171 -0.18 -7.08 -5.91
N GLN A 172 -0.74 -6.46 -6.96
CA GLN A 172 -0.32 -5.13 -7.46
C GLN A 172 -0.40 -4.02 -6.39
N ASP A 173 -1.08 -4.29 -5.26
CA ASP A 173 -1.48 -3.27 -4.28
C ASP A 173 -0.83 -3.37 -2.89
N LEU A 174 0.12 -4.29 -2.66
CA LEU A 174 0.55 -4.64 -1.29
C LEU A 174 2.05 -4.54 -1.01
N GLU A 175 2.77 -3.64 -1.70
CA GLU A 175 4.16 -3.29 -1.32
C GLU A 175 4.25 -2.84 0.17
N ALA A 176 3.16 -2.32 0.73
CA ALA A 176 3.06 -1.96 2.15
C ALA A 176 3.04 -3.14 3.13
N ILE A 177 2.45 -4.27 2.75
CA ILE A 177 2.46 -5.46 3.61
C ILE A 177 3.86 -6.09 3.62
N ILE A 178 4.53 -6.13 2.47
CA ILE A 178 5.84 -6.77 2.35
C ILE A 178 6.89 -6.08 3.26
N TYR A 179 6.76 -4.77 3.49
CA TYR A 179 7.62 -4.06 4.44
C TYR A 179 7.27 -4.33 5.91
N PHE A 180 5.99 -4.55 6.25
CA PHE A 180 5.59 -5.03 7.59
C PHE A 180 6.21 -6.40 7.92
N LEU A 181 6.60 -7.18 6.90
CA LEU A 181 7.31 -8.45 7.05
C LEU A 181 8.85 -8.33 7.05
N LEU A 182 9.38 -7.14 6.77
CA LEU A 182 10.82 -6.86 6.63
C LEU A 182 11.39 -6.01 7.78
N VAL A 183 10.53 -5.52 8.68
CA VAL A 183 10.88 -4.94 9.98
C VAL A 183 10.72 -6.02 11.05
#